data_AF-A0A9D4T764-F1
#
_entry.id   AF-A0A9D4T764-F1
#
_cell.length_a   1.000
_cell.length_b   1.000
_cell.length_c   1.000
_cell.angle_alpha   90.00
_cell.angle_beta   90.00
_cell.angle_gamma   90.00
#
_symmetry.space_group_name_H-M   'P 1'
#
loop_
_entity.id
_entity.type
_entity.pdbx_description
1 polymer ?
#
loop_
_entity_poly.entity_id
_entity_poly.type
_entity_poly.pdbx_seq_one_letter_code
_entity_poly.pdbx_strand_id
1 'polypeptide(L)'
;MPLNIYGSRSTTATAPRDHITAPTTRKRLTTDALVRAVKEFPCLYYSEHPYFKNFALKRECWKKIGANFGVSGSLCQSKFKNAKDTYKRAKNAMRKAMLRQHDVKHGRSKPWQTWQHFDLMKELLDSPTAPPESEDLIVPIAEADDDGDSIQSFGSITISYEPDLSSAVPPTRKTEDTVQHLLSLETTMANSSRKTEDADRDLSSLEATMANSMAKCMEHLKMLQDERKESGEQKDTVYHFCMYVASCIREQNRRDQLEAMQEIYTVIHKYQKRQLENT
;
A
#
# COMPACT_ATOMS: atom_id res chain seq x y z
N MET A 1 75.87 45.44 24.13
CA MET A 1 75.98 44.43 23.06
C MET A 1 74.66 43.70 22.93
N PRO A 2 74.08 43.60 21.73
CA PRO A 2 72.82 42.89 21.49
C PRO A 2 73.11 41.44 21.07
N LEU A 3 72.27 40.49 21.49
CA LEU A 3 72.12 39.20 20.83
C LEU A 3 70.63 38.91 20.66
N ASN A 4 70.32 38.51 19.44
CA ASN A 4 69.02 38.32 18.83
C ASN A 4 68.82 36.80 18.60
N ILE A 5 67.59 36.40 18.24
CA ILE A 5 67.18 35.13 17.58
C ILE A 5 67.20 33.89 18.51
N TYR A 6 66.15 33.09 18.74
CA TYR A 6 65.17 32.51 17.82
C TYR A 6 63.80 32.27 18.46
N GLY A 7 62.75 32.62 17.71
CA GLY A 7 61.38 32.14 17.94
C GLY A 7 61.23 30.69 17.50
N SER A 8 60.56 29.90 18.32
CA SER A 8 60.13 28.53 17.99
C SER A 8 58.66 28.56 17.59
N ARG A 9 58.41 28.65 16.28
CA ARG A 9 57.14 28.23 15.69
C ARG A 9 57.19 26.71 15.54
N SER A 10 56.40 25.99 16.33
CA SER A 10 56.09 24.58 16.03
C SER A 10 54.94 24.53 15.04
N THR A 11 55.26 23.99 13.88
CA THR A 11 54.39 23.74 12.73
C THR A 11 53.67 22.40 12.88
N THR A 12 52.40 22.41 12.46
CA THR A 12 51.71 21.38 11.66
C THR A 12 51.54 19.95 12.21
N ALA A 13 50.29 19.59 12.51
CA ALA A 13 49.77 18.24 12.32
C ALA A 13 48.34 18.35 11.77
N THR A 14 48.23 18.73 10.50
CA THR A 14 46.99 18.59 9.72
C THR A 14 46.82 17.11 9.40
N ALA A 15 45.85 16.47 10.07
CA ALA A 15 45.49 15.08 9.82
C ALA A 15 44.97 14.91 8.37
N PRO A 16 45.41 13.88 7.63
CA PRO A 16 44.88 13.58 6.31
C PRO A 16 43.48 12.99 6.45
N ARG A 17 42.48 13.80 6.09
CA ARG A 17 41.07 13.40 5.89
C ARG A 17 40.94 12.68 4.54
N ASP A 18 41.45 11.46 4.47
CA ASP A 18 41.20 10.56 3.33
C ASP A 18 40.18 9.49 3.74
N HIS A 19 38.93 9.91 3.91
CA HIS A 19 37.78 9.01 3.81
C HIS A 19 37.16 9.18 2.43
N ILE A 20 37.89 8.72 1.41
CA ILE A 20 37.30 8.42 0.10
C ILE A 20 36.46 7.15 0.32
N THR A 21 35.23 7.33 0.79
CA THR A 21 34.22 6.27 0.73
C THR A 21 33.99 5.98 -0.74
N ALA A 22 34.22 4.72 -1.12
CA ALA A 22 34.04 4.21 -2.47
C ALA A 22 32.70 4.68 -3.06
N PRO A 23 32.62 4.93 -4.39
CA PRO A 23 31.36 5.22 -5.04
C PRO A 23 30.51 3.95 -5.00
N THR A 24 29.70 3.81 -3.94
CA THR A 24 28.67 2.78 -3.87
C THR A 24 27.76 3.04 -5.05
N THR A 25 27.84 2.21 -6.08
CA THR A 25 26.96 2.25 -7.25
C THR A 25 25.53 2.07 -6.74
N ARG A 26 24.84 3.19 -6.50
CA ARG A 26 23.49 3.20 -5.93
C ARG A 26 22.57 2.55 -6.95
N LYS A 27 22.02 1.40 -6.59
CA LYS A 27 21.03 0.72 -7.44
C LYS A 27 19.76 1.55 -7.45
N ARG A 28 19.07 1.63 -8.60
CA ARG A 28 17.76 2.29 -8.68
C ARG A 28 16.75 1.52 -7.82
N LEU A 29 15.95 2.23 -7.03
CA LEU A 29 14.90 1.63 -6.21
C LEU A 29 13.71 1.21 -7.09
N THR A 30 13.78 0.00 -7.67
CA THR A 30 12.65 -0.67 -8.32
C THR A 30 12.08 -1.76 -7.40
N THR A 31 10.81 -2.12 -7.58
CA THR A 31 10.17 -3.19 -6.79
C THR A 31 10.96 -4.50 -6.90
N ASP A 32 11.43 -4.85 -8.10
CA ASP A 32 12.22 -6.07 -8.33
C ASP A 32 13.54 -6.06 -7.58
N ALA A 33 14.26 -4.95 -7.65
CA ALA A 33 15.54 -4.83 -6.95
C ALA A 33 15.34 -4.88 -5.43
N LEU A 34 14.27 -4.25 -4.92
CA LEU A 34 13.91 -4.30 -3.52
C LEU A 34 13.55 -5.72 -3.07
N VAL A 35 12.74 -6.45 -3.84
CA VAL A 35 12.34 -7.83 -3.52
C VAL A 35 13.56 -8.76 -3.50
N ARG A 36 14.50 -8.61 -4.44
CA ARG A 36 15.76 -9.37 -4.44
C ARG A 36 16.63 -9.04 -3.23
N ALA A 37 16.74 -7.77 -2.85
CA ALA A 37 17.49 -7.37 -1.65
C ALA A 37 16.83 -7.91 -0.36
N VAL A 38 15.50 -7.92 -0.27
CA VAL A 38 14.78 -8.47 0.89
C VAL A 38 14.94 -9.99 0.99
N LYS A 39 15.12 -10.69 -0.14
CA LYS A 39 15.36 -12.14 -0.18
C LYS A 39 16.59 -12.56 0.63
N GLU A 40 17.62 -11.72 0.66
CA GLU A 40 18.87 -11.93 1.42
C GLU A 40 18.68 -11.83 2.95
N PHE A 41 17.54 -11.31 3.42
CA PHE A 41 17.26 -11.13 4.85
C PHE A 41 15.97 -11.89 5.28
N PRO A 42 16.04 -13.22 5.51
CA PRO A 42 14.90 -14.04 5.90
C PRO A 42 14.13 -13.54 7.13
N CYS A 43 14.81 -12.89 8.07
CA CYS A 43 14.21 -12.32 9.28
C CYS A 43 13.12 -11.27 8.99
N LEU A 44 13.07 -10.68 7.79
CA LEU A 44 12.09 -9.68 7.40
C LEU A 44 10.74 -10.27 6.96
N TYR A 45 10.72 -11.49 6.41
CA TYR A 45 9.52 -12.07 5.80
C TYR A 45 9.14 -13.45 6.35
N TYR A 46 10.09 -14.22 6.87
CA TYR A 46 9.85 -15.57 7.37
C TYR A 46 9.46 -15.57 8.86
N SER A 47 8.25 -16.06 9.17
CA SER A 47 7.69 -16.03 10.52
C SER A 47 8.35 -17.00 11.50
N GLU A 48 8.93 -18.09 10.99
CA GLU A 48 9.58 -19.13 11.81
C GLU A 48 11.07 -18.83 12.05
N HIS A 49 11.60 -17.73 11.50
CA HIS A 49 12.98 -17.34 11.73
C HIS A 49 13.19 -16.95 13.20
N PRO A 50 14.26 -17.41 13.88
CA PRO A 50 14.53 -17.10 15.28
C PRO A 50 14.53 -15.59 15.57
N TYR A 51 15.10 -14.81 14.65
CA TYR A 51 15.20 -13.35 14.76
C TYR A 51 13.97 -12.58 14.24
N PHE A 52 12.87 -13.26 13.87
CA PHE A 52 11.67 -12.58 13.36
C PHE A 52 11.02 -11.66 14.42
N LYS A 53 11.13 -11.99 15.71
CA LYS A 53 10.59 -11.14 16.80
C LYS A 53 11.53 -9.99 17.19
N ASN A 54 12.77 -9.97 16.69
CA ASN A 54 13.73 -8.94 17.04
C ASN A 54 13.55 -7.69 16.16
N PHE A 55 12.88 -6.67 16.71
CA PHE A 55 12.61 -5.41 16.01
C PHE A 55 13.87 -4.58 15.73
N ALA A 56 14.90 -4.67 16.58
CA ALA A 56 16.16 -3.94 16.39
C ALA A 56 16.89 -4.47 15.15
N LEU A 57 17.04 -5.80 15.04
CA LEU A 57 17.64 -6.43 13.86
C LEU A 57 16.87 -6.12 12.57
N LYS A 58 15.53 -6.14 12.62
CA LYS A 58 14.71 -5.75 11.46
C LYS A 58 15.00 -4.31 11.01
N ARG A 59 15.12 -3.38 11.96
CA ARG A 59 15.43 -1.98 11.67
C ARG A 59 16.81 -1.84 11.02
N GLU A 60 17.80 -2.57 11.51
CA GLU A 60 19.15 -2.60 10.91
C GLU A 60 19.15 -3.20 9.51
N CYS A 61 18.45 -4.31 9.29
CA CYS A 61 18.27 -4.90 7.96
C CYS A 61 17.65 -3.89 6.99
N TRP A 62 16.58 -3.18 7.40
CA TRP A 62 16.00 -2.13 6.57
C TRP A 62 16.95 -0.97 6.31
N LYS A 63 17.77 -0.58 7.30
CA LYS A 63 18.80 0.46 7.13
C LYS A 63 19.86 0.04 6.11
N LYS A 64 20.33 -1.21 6.17
CA LYS A 64 21.28 -1.79 5.19
C LYS A 64 20.69 -1.84 3.79
N ILE A 65 19.44 -2.31 3.65
CA ILE A 65 18.74 -2.32 2.36
C ILE A 65 18.60 -0.88 1.82
N GLY A 66 18.15 0.06 2.64
CA GLY A 66 18.01 1.47 2.25
C GLY A 66 19.32 2.08 1.77
N ALA A 67 20.43 1.81 2.48
CA ALA A 67 21.76 2.29 2.11
C ALA A 67 22.18 1.83 0.70
N ASN A 68 21.85 0.59 0.31
CA ASN A 68 22.15 0.05 -1.03
C ASN A 68 21.45 0.82 -2.17
N PHE A 69 20.28 1.41 -1.87
CA PHE A 69 19.47 2.19 -2.82
C PHE A 69 19.63 3.71 -2.63
N GLY A 70 20.39 4.15 -1.61
CA GLY A 70 20.50 5.56 -1.24
C GLY A 70 19.21 6.17 -0.71
N VAL A 71 18.35 5.38 -0.07
CA VAL A 71 17.07 5.83 0.53
C VAL A 71 16.99 5.41 2.00
N SER A 72 16.01 5.94 2.73
CA SER A 72 15.77 5.52 4.11
C SER A 72 15.21 4.09 4.17
N GLY A 73 15.60 3.34 5.21
CA GLY A 73 15.06 2.01 5.45
C GLY A 73 13.54 1.99 5.65
N SER A 74 12.96 3.06 6.21
CA SER A 74 11.51 3.23 6.36
C SER A 74 10.78 3.32 5.02
N LEU A 75 11.38 3.97 4.02
CA LEU A 75 10.82 4.03 2.66
C LEU A 75 10.85 2.65 1.99
N CYS A 76 11.97 1.93 2.11
CA CYS A 76 12.09 0.54 1.64
C CYS A 76 11.03 -0.36 2.29
N GLN A 77 10.87 -0.27 3.61
CA GLN A 77 9.87 -1.02 4.35
C GLN A 77 8.45 -0.73 3.85
N SER A 78 8.11 0.55 3.66
CA SER A 78 6.80 0.97 3.17
C SER A 78 6.53 0.48 1.74
N LYS A 79 7.51 0.58 0.84
CA LYS A 79 7.43 0.07 -0.53
C LYS A 79 7.26 -1.45 -0.56
N PHE A 80 8.02 -2.18 0.26
CA PHE A 80 7.91 -3.63 0.36
C PHE A 80 6.55 -4.06 0.93
N LYS A 81 6.05 -3.37 1.95
CA LYS A 81 4.70 -3.60 2.50
C LYS A 81 3.63 -3.45 1.42
N ASN A 82 3.65 -2.36 0.65
CA ASN A 82 2.71 -2.14 -0.44
C ASN A 82 2.81 -3.23 -1.53
N ALA A 83 4.02 -3.67 -1.87
CA ALA A 83 4.23 -4.77 -2.81
C ALA A 83 3.65 -6.09 -2.29
N LYS A 84 3.89 -6.41 -1.01
CA LYS A 84 3.34 -7.59 -0.35
C LYS A 84 1.81 -7.57 -0.26
N ASP A 85 1.21 -6.40 0.01
CA ASP A 85 -0.25 -6.25 0.03
C ASP A 85 -0.85 -6.39 -1.36
N THR A 86 -0.20 -5.84 -2.38
CA THR A 86 -0.58 -6.03 -3.80
C THR A 86 -0.52 -7.51 -4.18
N TYR A 87 0.54 -8.22 -3.79
CA TYR A 87 0.67 -9.66 -3.99
C TYR A 87 -0.46 -10.45 -3.33
N LYS A 88 -0.77 -10.17 -2.06
CA LYS A 88 -1.86 -10.85 -1.35
C LYS A 88 -3.20 -10.65 -2.06
N ARG A 89 -3.48 -9.43 -2.54
CA ARG A 89 -4.69 -9.14 -3.32
C ARG A 89 -4.71 -9.92 -4.63
N ALA A 90 -3.60 -9.93 -5.37
CA ALA A 90 -3.46 -10.68 -6.62
C ALA A 90 -3.62 -12.20 -6.39
N LYS A 91 -2.98 -12.77 -5.36
CA LYS A 91 -3.09 -14.19 -4.98
C LYS A 91 -4.53 -14.56 -4.59
N ASN A 92 -5.19 -13.71 -3.81
CA ASN A 92 -6.58 -13.93 -3.43
C ASN A 92 -7.53 -13.83 -4.63
N ALA A 93 -7.30 -12.88 -5.54
CA ALA A 93 -8.06 -12.76 -6.78
C ALA A 93 -7.89 -14.00 -7.67
N MET A 94 -6.64 -14.49 -7.82
CA MET A 94 -6.33 -15.73 -8.54
C MET A 94 -7.07 -16.93 -7.93
N ARG A 95 -7.00 -17.11 -6.61
CA ARG A 95 -7.70 -18.20 -5.91
C ARG A 95 -9.21 -18.14 -6.12
N LYS A 96 -9.81 -16.95 -5.98
CA LYS A 96 -11.25 -16.73 -6.20
C LYS A 96 -11.65 -17.02 -7.65
N ALA A 97 -10.80 -16.67 -8.61
CA ALA A 97 -11.09 -16.94 -10.01
C ALA A 97 -10.97 -18.43 -10.36
N MET A 98 -10.01 -19.15 -9.78
CA MET A 98 -9.93 -20.62 -9.90
C MET A 98 -11.18 -21.28 -9.34
N LEU A 99 -11.69 -20.80 -8.20
CA LEU A 99 -12.95 -21.30 -7.62
C LEU A 99 -14.18 -20.97 -8.48
N ARG A 100 -14.13 -19.86 -9.23
CA ARG A 100 -15.21 -19.40 -10.12
C ARG A 100 -15.16 -19.98 -11.54
N GLN A 101 -14.23 -20.89 -11.85
CA GLN A 101 -14.12 -21.53 -13.18
C GLN A 101 -15.34 -22.37 -13.61
N HIS A 102 -16.42 -22.43 -12.81
CA HIS A 102 -17.70 -22.98 -13.25
C HIS A 102 -18.53 -22.01 -14.12
N ASP A 103 -18.18 -20.71 -14.18
CA ASP A 103 -18.83 -19.74 -15.09
C ASP A 103 -17.89 -19.36 -16.24
N VAL A 104 -17.71 -20.30 -17.18
CA VAL A 104 -16.93 -20.10 -18.40
C VAL A 104 -17.73 -19.30 -19.42
N LYS A 105 -17.79 -17.98 -19.24
CA LYS A 105 -18.08 -17.05 -20.34
C LYS A 105 -17.55 -15.67 -19.97
N HIS A 106 -16.37 -15.37 -20.48
CA HIS A 106 -15.88 -14.06 -20.93
C HIS A 106 -14.37 -13.98 -20.71
N GLY A 107 -13.62 -13.94 -21.82
CA GLY A 107 -12.18 -13.76 -21.90
C GLY A 107 -11.71 -12.37 -21.47
N ARG A 108 -12.07 -11.96 -20.25
CA ARG A 108 -11.43 -10.80 -19.61
C ARG A 108 -10.08 -11.27 -19.08
N SER A 109 -9.02 -10.61 -19.56
CA SER A 109 -7.65 -10.81 -19.08
C SER A 109 -7.64 -10.88 -17.54
N LYS A 110 -6.97 -11.91 -17.03
CA LYS A 110 -6.91 -12.22 -15.60
C LYS A 110 -6.23 -11.03 -14.88
N PRO A 111 -6.92 -10.29 -13.99
CA PRO A 111 -6.37 -9.06 -13.39
C PRO A 111 -5.08 -9.26 -12.58
N TRP A 112 -4.80 -10.49 -12.12
CA TRP A 112 -3.55 -10.81 -11.41
C TRP A 112 -2.36 -11.03 -12.35
N GLN A 113 -2.60 -11.22 -13.65
CA GLN A 113 -1.57 -11.44 -14.66
C GLN A 113 -0.93 -10.13 -15.14
N THR A 114 -1.47 -8.97 -14.75
CA THR A 114 -0.91 -7.66 -15.12
C THR A 114 0.17 -7.17 -14.17
N TRP A 115 0.28 -7.74 -12.97
CA TRP A 115 1.29 -7.31 -12.01
C TRP A 115 2.62 -8.02 -12.26
N GLN A 116 3.55 -7.32 -12.90
CA GLN A 116 4.83 -7.85 -13.38
C GLN A 116 5.73 -8.40 -12.26
N HIS A 117 5.50 -8.01 -11.00
CA HIS A 117 6.28 -8.44 -9.84
C HIS A 117 5.69 -9.68 -9.13
N PHE A 118 4.60 -10.25 -9.67
CA PHE A 118 3.88 -11.34 -9.04
C PHE A 118 4.76 -12.57 -8.84
N ASP A 119 5.50 -13.00 -9.85
CA ASP A 119 6.32 -14.21 -9.80
C ASP A 119 7.48 -14.08 -8.81
N LEU A 120 8.15 -12.93 -8.78
CA LEU A 120 9.23 -12.66 -7.81
C LEU A 120 8.71 -12.65 -6.37
N MET A 121 7.55 -12.03 -6.14
CA MET A 121 6.96 -12.00 -4.80
C MET A 121 6.40 -13.37 -4.39
N LYS A 122 5.88 -14.14 -5.35
CA LYS A 122 5.47 -15.53 -5.15
C LYS A 122 6.66 -16.39 -4.77
N GLU A 123 7.77 -16.28 -5.49
CA GLU A 123 9.00 -16.99 -5.18
C GLU A 123 9.50 -16.65 -3.77
N LEU A 124 9.52 -15.35 -3.40
CA LEU A 124 9.96 -14.93 -2.08
C LEU A 124 9.07 -15.43 -0.93
N LEU A 125 7.74 -15.39 -1.10
CA LEU A 125 6.80 -15.66 0.00
C LEU A 125 6.27 -17.10 0.05
N ASP A 126 6.28 -17.82 -1.07
CA ASP A 126 5.79 -19.20 -1.16
C ASP A 126 6.92 -20.23 -1.28
N SER A 127 8.18 -19.81 -1.47
CA SER A 127 9.29 -20.75 -1.39
C SER A 127 9.44 -21.23 0.05
N PRO A 128 9.40 -22.54 0.32
CA PRO A 128 9.89 -23.09 1.58
C PRO A 128 11.38 -22.77 1.62
N THR A 129 11.73 -21.66 2.27
CA THR A 129 13.13 -21.32 2.48
C THR A 129 13.61 -22.37 3.46
N ALA A 130 14.37 -23.34 2.94
CA ALA A 130 15.07 -24.32 3.77
C ALA A 130 15.79 -23.54 4.88
N PRO A 131 15.78 -24.03 6.13
CA PRO A 131 16.50 -23.38 7.21
C PRO A 131 17.93 -23.15 6.72
N PRO A 132 18.45 -21.91 6.74
CA PRO A 132 19.85 -21.71 6.47
C PRO A 132 20.61 -22.50 7.54
N GLU A 133 21.32 -23.54 7.11
CA GLU A 133 22.44 -24.04 7.88
C GLU A 133 23.31 -22.84 8.21
N SER A 134 23.62 -22.72 9.49
CA SER A 134 24.36 -21.66 10.16
C SER A 134 25.54 -21.13 9.33
N GLU A 135 25.36 -19.96 8.72
CA GLU A 135 26.50 -19.06 8.51
C GLU A 135 26.42 -17.94 9.54
N ASP A 136 27.44 -17.93 10.40
CA ASP A 136 27.69 -16.94 11.43
C ASP A 136 27.79 -15.53 10.82
N LEU A 137 26.67 -14.82 10.79
CA LEU A 137 26.66 -13.38 10.61
C LEU A 137 27.17 -12.73 11.90
N ILE A 138 28.50 -12.73 12.06
CA ILE A 138 29.21 -11.85 12.98
C ILE A 138 29.02 -10.43 12.46
N VAL A 139 27.99 -9.74 12.97
CA VAL A 139 27.88 -8.30 12.84
C VAL A 139 28.81 -7.68 13.88
N PRO A 140 29.76 -6.81 13.49
CA PRO A 140 30.52 -6.02 14.45
C PRO A 140 29.54 -5.18 15.27
N ILE A 141 29.49 -5.47 16.57
CA ILE A 141 28.86 -4.61 17.57
C ILE A 141 29.68 -3.32 17.58
N ALA A 142 29.21 -2.31 16.86
CA ALA A 142 29.68 -0.96 17.05
C ALA A 142 29.07 -0.47 18.36
N GLU A 143 29.95 -0.14 19.30
CA GLU A 143 29.68 0.46 20.60
C GLU A 143 28.73 1.66 20.43
N ALA A 144 27.82 1.76 21.39
CA ALA A 144 26.76 2.75 21.44
C ALA A 144 27.33 4.14 21.78
N ASP A 145 27.08 5.12 20.92
CA ASP A 145 26.97 6.51 21.36
C ASP A 145 25.48 6.82 21.61
N ASP A 146 25.23 7.09 22.88
CA ASP A 146 23.97 7.41 23.54
C ASP A 146 23.55 8.85 23.19
N ASP A 147 22.75 9.02 22.14
CA ASP A 147 21.95 10.23 21.94
C ASP A 147 20.47 9.87 22.16
N GLY A 148 20.03 10.12 23.40
CA GLY A 148 18.64 10.04 23.78
C GLY A 148 17.82 11.09 23.02
N ASP A 149 17.06 10.64 22.02
CA ASP A 149 15.97 11.44 21.46
C ASP A 149 14.60 10.88 21.86
N SER A 150 13.77 11.83 22.26
CA SER A 150 12.58 11.71 23.06
C SER A 150 11.47 10.93 22.36
N ILE A 151 10.89 9.97 23.06
CA ILE A 151 9.71 9.23 22.60
C ILE A 151 8.52 10.19 22.56
N GLN A 152 8.22 10.76 21.38
CA GLN A 152 6.90 11.33 21.14
C GLN A 152 5.90 10.21 20.85
N SER A 153 5.14 9.90 21.88
CA SER A 153 3.86 9.22 21.83
C SER A 153 2.89 9.98 20.92
N PHE A 154 2.75 9.56 19.66
CA PHE A 154 1.66 10.02 18.80
C PHE A 154 0.40 9.18 19.06
N GLY A 155 -0.41 9.68 19.99
CA GLY A 155 -1.84 9.42 20.02
C GLY A 155 -2.55 10.32 19.01
N SER A 156 -3.56 9.73 18.35
CA SER A 156 -4.62 10.39 17.57
C SER A 156 -4.20 11.14 16.30
N ILE A 157 -4.41 10.49 15.16
CA ILE A 157 -4.38 11.11 13.83
C ILE A 157 -5.69 11.89 13.64
N THR A 158 -5.65 13.21 13.75
CA THR A 158 -6.63 14.09 13.10
C THR A 158 -6.19 14.28 11.65
N ILE A 159 -7.03 13.81 10.72
CA ILE A 159 -6.81 13.97 9.28
C ILE A 159 -7.27 15.38 8.92
N SER A 160 -6.33 16.29 8.70
CA SER A 160 -6.58 17.59 8.07
C SER A 160 -6.39 17.46 6.56
N TYR A 161 -7.40 17.80 5.79
CA TYR A 161 -7.42 17.73 4.33
C TYR A 161 -7.15 19.12 3.76
N GLU A 162 -5.96 19.32 3.18
CA GLU A 162 -5.62 20.46 2.33
C GLU A 162 -5.93 20.10 0.87
N PRO A 163 -6.79 20.85 0.16
CA PRO A 163 -7.02 20.64 -1.27
C PRO A 163 -5.93 21.34 -2.10
N ASP A 164 -5.03 20.56 -2.69
CA ASP A 164 -4.05 21.05 -3.66
C ASP A 164 -4.71 21.23 -5.05
N LEU A 165 -4.89 22.50 -5.43
CA LEU A 165 -5.29 22.97 -6.75
C LEU A 165 -4.03 23.14 -7.62
N SER A 166 -3.77 22.25 -8.58
CA SER A 166 -3.10 22.69 -9.82
C SER A 166 -3.10 21.69 -10.98
N SER A 167 -3.40 22.26 -12.15
CA SER A 167 -2.90 21.88 -13.48
C SER A 167 -3.67 20.83 -14.29
N ALA A 168 -4.77 21.28 -14.90
CA ALA A 168 -5.29 20.71 -16.13
C ALA A 168 -4.76 21.51 -17.34
N VAL A 169 -4.02 20.84 -18.21
CA VAL A 169 -3.55 21.32 -19.52
C VAL A 169 -4.66 21.08 -20.56
N PRO A 170 -5.09 22.08 -21.36
CA PRO A 170 -6.02 21.85 -22.47
C PRO A 170 -5.27 21.66 -23.82
N PRO A 171 -5.90 20.96 -24.79
CA PRO A 171 -5.29 20.69 -26.09
C PRO A 171 -5.53 21.83 -27.10
N THR A 172 -4.53 22.04 -27.94
CA THR A 172 -4.51 23.00 -29.05
C THR A 172 -5.35 22.51 -30.23
N ARG A 173 -6.26 23.37 -30.73
CA ARG A 173 -6.75 23.34 -32.12
C ARG A 173 -6.83 24.77 -32.66
N LYS A 174 -6.38 24.90 -33.92
CA LYS A 174 -6.19 26.12 -34.71
C LYS A 174 -7.49 26.57 -35.39
N THR A 175 -7.66 27.89 -35.54
CA THR A 175 -8.31 28.65 -36.64
C THR A 175 -8.25 30.12 -36.21
N GLU A 176 -7.34 30.93 -36.76
CA GLU A 176 -7.50 31.81 -37.93
C GLU A 176 -8.46 33.00 -37.74
N ASP A 177 -7.87 34.18 -37.95
CA ASP A 177 -8.42 35.50 -38.26
C ASP A 177 -9.38 36.20 -37.29
N THR A 178 -8.93 37.31 -36.71
CA THR A 178 -9.41 38.65 -37.13
C THR A 178 -8.70 39.75 -36.32
N VAL A 179 -8.19 40.71 -37.09
CA VAL A 179 -7.45 41.91 -36.69
C VAL A 179 -8.35 42.89 -35.93
N GLN A 180 -7.71 43.77 -35.14
CA GLN A 180 -8.24 44.97 -34.47
C GLN A 180 -8.71 44.76 -33.02
N HIS A 181 -7.90 45.21 -32.05
CA HIS A 181 -8.19 46.43 -31.30
C HIS A 181 -7.16 46.60 -30.15
N LEU A 182 -5.91 46.88 -30.52
CA LEU A 182 -4.96 47.53 -29.61
C LEU A 182 -5.43 48.98 -29.45
N LEU A 183 -6.00 49.33 -28.29
CA LEU A 183 -6.05 50.66 -27.67
C LEU A 183 -7.12 50.67 -26.56
N SER A 184 -6.68 50.55 -25.31
CA SER A 184 -7.20 51.28 -24.14
C SER A 184 -6.70 50.62 -22.85
N LEU A 185 -5.41 50.82 -22.60
CA LEU A 185 -4.86 50.81 -21.24
C LEU A 185 -4.70 52.29 -20.88
N GLU A 186 -5.59 52.81 -20.05
CA GLU A 186 -5.33 53.87 -19.06
C GLU A 186 -6.66 54.27 -18.40
N THR A 187 -6.58 54.66 -17.12
CA THR A 187 -7.70 54.99 -16.21
C THR A 187 -8.25 53.72 -15.52
N THR A 188 -7.96 53.39 -14.27
CA THR A 188 -8.11 54.24 -13.08
C THR A 188 -7.38 53.59 -11.90
N MET A 189 -6.31 54.20 -11.38
CA MET A 189 -5.74 53.86 -10.08
C MET A 189 -6.32 54.82 -9.03
N ALA A 190 -7.45 54.44 -8.40
CA ALA A 190 -7.93 55.05 -7.15
C ALA A 190 -9.20 54.33 -6.65
N ASN A 191 -9.08 53.11 -6.12
CA ASN A 191 -10.06 52.56 -5.16
C ASN A 191 -9.53 51.28 -4.50
N SER A 192 -8.58 51.44 -3.58
CA SER A 192 -8.04 50.37 -2.75
C SER A 192 -8.10 50.81 -1.30
N SER A 193 -9.28 50.69 -0.66
CA SER A 193 -9.37 50.72 0.82
C SER A 193 -10.71 50.31 1.46
N ARG A 194 -11.66 49.67 0.75
CA ARG A 194 -12.93 49.22 1.36
C ARG A 194 -13.46 47.91 0.77
N LYS A 195 -12.65 46.85 0.73
CA LYS A 195 -13.09 45.56 0.15
C LYS A 195 -12.50 44.32 0.82
N THR A 196 -12.39 44.34 2.14
CA THR A 196 -11.93 43.18 2.94
C THR A 196 -13.04 42.51 3.76
N GLU A 197 -14.26 43.07 3.81
CA GLU A 197 -15.36 42.48 4.59
C GLU A 197 -16.29 41.56 3.78
N ASP A 198 -16.32 41.68 2.44
CA ASP A 198 -17.15 40.81 1.58
C ASP A 198 -16.48 39.45 1.25
N ALA A 199 -15.15 39.36 1.35
CA ALA A 199 -14.43 38.11 1.06
C ALA A 199 -14.58 37.06 2.17
N ASP A 200 -14.84 37.49 3.41
CA ASP A 200 -14.99 36.60 4.57
C ASP A 200 -16.37 35.91 4.60
N ARG A 201 -17.38 36.54 3.99
CA ARG A 201 -18.73 35.98 3.83
C ARG A 201 -18.77 34.81 2.84
N ASP A 202 -17.95 34.86 1.79
CA ASP A 202 -17.90 33.81 0.77
C ASP A 202 -17.20 32.54 1.27
N LEU A 203 -16.21 32.67 2.16
CA LEU A 203 -15.52 31.51 2.75
C LEU A 203 -16.45 30.73 3.69
N SER A 204 -17.23 31.43 4.53
CA SER A 204 -18.17 30.82 5.47
C SER A 204 -19.32 30.09 4.74
N SER A 205 -19.78 30.63 3.60
CA SER A 205 -20.78 29.99 2.75
C SER A 205 -20.27 28.69 2.10
N LEU A 206 -19.01 28.67 1.66
CA LEU A 206 -18.39 27.47 1.08
C LEU A 206 -18.21 26.38 2.13
N GLU A 207 -17.76 26.73 3.33
CA GLU A 207 -17.59 25.80 4.45
C GLU A 207 -18.93 25.16 4.84
N ALA A 208 -20.00 25.95 4.96
CA ALA A 208 -21.35 25.45 5.24
C ALA A 208 -21.86 24.51 4.14
N THR A 209 -21.55 24.81 2.87
CA THR A 209 -21.93 23.97 1.73
C THR A 209 -21.18 22.62 1.78
N MET A 210 -19.90 22.64 2.11
CA MET A 210 -19.07 21.44 2.21
C MET A 210 -19.52 20.56 3.40
N ALA A 211 -19.80 21.17 4.55
CA ALA A 211 -20.34 20.49 5.73
C ALA A 211 -21.69 19.81 5.44
N ASN A 212 -22.60 20.50 4.74
CA ASN A 212 -23.88 19.94 4.30
C ASN A 212 -23.70 18.76 3.32
N SER A 213 -22.71 18.83 2.42
CA SER A 213 -22.40 17.72 1.51
C SER A 213 -21.89 16.49 2.25
N MET A 214 -21.00 16.69 3.24
CA MET A 214 -20.45 15.61 4.05
C MET A 214 -21.52 14.96 4.92
N ALA A 215 -22.42 15.75 5.52
CA ALA A 215 -23.56 15.24 6.28
C ALA A 215 -24.43 14.30 5.43
N LYS A 216 -24.76 14.70 4.20
CA LYS A 216 -25.52 13.86 3.26
C LYS A 216 -24.79 12.57 2.89
N CYS A 217 -23.46 12.64 2.67
CA CYS A 217 -22.66 11.44 2.41
C CYS A 217 -22.64 10.48 3.59
N MET A 218 -22.52 11.00 4.82
CA MET A 218 -22.56 10.18 6.04
C MET A 218 -23.93 9.54 6.26
N GLU A 219 -25.02 10.27 6.00
CA GLU A 219 -26.38 9.75 6.10
C GLU A 219 -26.63 8.61 5.09
N HIS A 220 -26.19 8.78 3.84
CA HIS A 220 -26.28 7.72 2.82
C HIS A 220 -25.45 6.48 3.20
N LEU A 221 -24.25 6.65 3.73
CA LEU A 221 -23.43 5.54 4.24
C LEU A 221 -24.12 4.81 5.39
N LYS A 222 -24.78 5.54 6.28
CA LYS A 222 -25.53 4.97 7.39
C LYS A 222 -26.73 4.17 6.89
N MET A 223 -27.51 4.68 5.93
CA MET A 223 -28.59 3.91 5.31
C MET A 223 -28.09 2.59 4.70
N LEU A 224 -26.97 2.62 3.96
CA LEU A 224 -26.39 1.39 3.39
C LEU A 224 -25.90 0.39 4.46
N GLN A 225 -25.51 0.87 5.64
CA GLN A 225 -25.14 0.01 6.76
C GLN A 225 -26.38 -0.58 7.44
N ASP A 226 -27.44 0.20 7.59
CA ASP A 226 -28.71 -0.22 8.18
C ASP A 226 -29.44 -1.22 7.26
N GLU A 227 -29.44 -1.01 5.93
CA GLU A 227 -29.94 -2.00 4.95
C GLU A 227 -29.16 -3.33 5.02
N ARG A 228 -27.84 -3.27 5.27
CA ARG A 228 -27.02 -4.48 5.50
C ARG A 228 -27.31 -5.18 6.82
N LYS A 229 -27.83 -4.43 7.80
CA LYS A 229 -28.16 -4.95 9.13
C LYS A 229 -29.57 -5.53 9.15
N GLU A 230 -30.51 -4.93 8.43
CA GLU A 230 -31.87 -5.46 8.20
C GLU A 230 -31.90 -6.65 7.24
N SER A 231 -31.00 -6.71 6.24
CA SER A 231 -30.79 -7.91 5.41
C SER A 231 -30.07 -9.05 6.14
N GLY A 232 -29.89 -8.94 7.46
CA GLY A 232 -29.78 -10.08 8.35
C GLY A 232 -31.10 -10.85 8.41
N GLU A 233 -31.60 -11.28 7.25
CA GLU A 233 -32.70 -12.23 7.12
C GLU A 233 -32.44 -13.37 8.11
N GLN A 234 -33.45 -13.71 8.90
CA GLN A 234 -33.48 -14.94 9.67
C GLN A 234 -33.26 -16.08 8.68
N LYS A 235 -31.99 -16.47 8.54
CA LYS A 235 -31.59 -17.60 7.72
C LYS A 235 -32.27 -18.81 8.34
N ASP A 236 -33.23 -19.35 7.61
CA ASP A 236 -33.95 -20.54 8.04
C ASP A 236 -32.95 -21.69 8.29
N THR A 237 -33.33 -22.60 9.16
CA THR A 237 -32.69 -23.89 9.40
C THR A 237 -32.28 -24.60 8.11
N VAL A 238 -33.11 -24.55 7.05
CA VAL A 238 -32.81 -25.10 5.73
C VAL A 238 -31.60 -24.43 5.10
N TYR A 239 -31.47 -23.10 5.20
CA TYR A 239 -30.31 -22.37 4.68
C TYR A 239 -29.03 -22.81 5.38
N HIS A 240 -29.06 -22.89 6.71
CA HIS A 240 -27.90 -23.31 7.50
C HIS A 240 -27.48 -24.75 7.18
N PHE A 241 -28.44 -25.66 7.03
CA PHE A 241 -28.20 -27.03 6.60
C PHE A 241 -27.56 -27.09 5.22
N CYS A 242 -28.13 -26.39 4.22
CA CYS A 242 -27.58 -26.34 2.87
C CYS A 242 -26.14 -25.77 2.85
N MET A 243 -25.87 -24.75 3.65
CA MET A 243 -24.52 -24.18 3.79
C MET A 243 -23.54 -25.16 4.41
N TYR A 244 -23.95 -25.92 5.42
CA TYR A 244 -23.14 -26.97 6.03
C TYR A 244 -22.82 -28.09 5.02
N VAL A 245 -23.84 -28.63 4.35
CA VAL A 245 -23.68 -29.66 3.30
C VAL A 245 -22.75 -29.17 2.19
N ALA A 246 -22.90 -27.92 1.74
CA ALA A 246 -22.01 -27.32 0.75
C ALA A 246 -20.56 -27.23 1.23
N SER A 247 -20.31 -27.00 2.53
CA SER A 247 -18.97 -27.03 3.11
C SER A 247 -18.38 -28.44 3.06
N CYS A 248 -19.14 -29.45 3.51
CA CYS A 248 -18.70 -30.85 3.50
C CYS A 248 -18.35 -31.34 2.09
N ILE A 249 -19.16 -30.99 1.08
CA ILE A 249 -18.90 -31.37 -0.31
C ILE A 249 -17.59 -30.75 -0.81
N ARG A 250 -17.31 -29.47 -0.51
CA ARG A 250 -16.08 -28.80 -0.97
C ARG A 250 -14.79 -29.40 -0.43
N GLU A 251 -14.86 -30.12 0.69
CA GLU A 251 -13.72 -30.80 1.31
C GLU A 251 -13.39 -32.14 0.62
N GLN A 252 -14.30 -32.68 -0.18
CA GLN A 252 -14.10 -33.95 -0.89
C GLN A 252 -13.33 -33.78 -2.21
N ASN A 253 -12.85 -34.88 -2.79
CA ASN A 253 -12.20 -34.89 -4.09
C ASN A 253 -13.20 -34.59 -5.22
N ARG A 254 -12.70 -34.17 -6.40
CA ARG A 254 -13.55 -33.74 -7.52
C ARG A 254 -14.55 -34.81 -7.98
N ARG A 255 -14.18 -36.08 -7.92
CA ARG A 255 -15.03 -37.22 -8.27
C ARG A 255 -16.18 -37.34 -7.27
N ASP A 256 -15.85 -37.44 -6.00
CA ASP A 256 -16.79 -37.61 -4.88
C ASP A 256 -17.73 -36.40 -4.74
N GLN A 257 -17.25 -35.19 -5.07
CA GLN A 257 -18.08 -33.99 -5.16
C GLN A 257 -19.22 -34.14 -6.17
N LEU A 258 -18.90 -34.62 -7.38
CA LEU A 258 -19.89 -34.79 -8.45
C LEU A 258 -20.89 -35.89 -8.11
N GLU A 259 -20.41 -36.99 -7.53
CA GLU A 259 -21.25 -38.10 -7.07
C GLU A 259 -22.22 -37.64 -5.97
N ALA A 260 -21.73 -36.96 -4.93
CA ALA A 260 -22.57 -36.42 -3.86
C ALA A 260 -23.61 -35.43 -4.38
N MET A 261 -23.24 -34.55 -5.32
CA MET A 261 -24.19 -33.62 -5.95
C MET A 261 -25.27 -34.34 -6.76
N GLN A 262 -24.91 -35.41 -7.49
CA GLN A 262 -25.85 -36.22 -8.25
C GLN A 262 -26.83 -36.98 -7.34
N GLU A 263 -26.35 -37.53 -6.22
CA GLU A 263 -27.19 -38.20 -5.23
C GLU A 263 -28.20 -37.25 -4.60
N ILE A 264 -27.75 -36.07 -4.15
CA ILE A 264 -28.63 -35.03 -3.58
C ILE A 264 -29.72 -34.65 -4.59
N TYR A 265 -29.33 -34.42 -5.85
CA TYR A 265 -30.27 -34.09 -6.92
C TYR A 265 -31.31 -35.20 -7.13
N THR A 266 -30.86 -36.46 -7.14
CA THR A 266 -31.74 -37.63 -7.31
C THR A 266 -32.78 -37.73 -6.19
N VAL A 267 -32.37 -37.49 -4.94
CA VAL A 267 -33.27 -37.51 -3.78
C VAL A 267 -34.31 -36.39 -3.88
N ILE A 268 -33.89 -35.15 -4.20
CA ILE A 268 -34.79 -34.01 -4.37
C ILE A 268 -35.83 -34.30 -5.45
N HIS A 269 -35.39 -34.79 -6.61
CA HIS A 269 -36.27 -35.12 -7.73
C HIS A 269 -37.28 -36.22 -7.37
N LYS A 270 -36.87 -37.23 -6.59
CA LYS A 270 -37.76 -38.30 -6.09
C LYS A 270 -38.89 -37.76 -5.21
N TYR A 271 -38.63 -36.74 -4.39
CA TYR A 271 -39.67 -36.12 -3.56
C TYR A 271 -40.58 -35.22 -4.38
N GLN A 272 -40.04 -34.43 -5.31
CA GLN A 272 -40.83 -33.60 -6.22
C GLN A 272 -41.82 -34.44 -7.04
N LYS A 273 -41.37 -35.58 -7.57
CA LYS A 273 -42.23 -36.51 -8.31
C LYS A 273 -43.40 -37.03 -7.46
N ARG A 274 -43.12 -37.42 -6.20
CA ARG A 274 -44.16 -37.89 -5.27
C ARG A 274 -45.19 -36.82 -4.91
N GLN A 275 -44.79 -35.54 -4.86
CA GLN A 275 -45.74 -34.44 -4.64
C GLN A 275 -46.70 -34.29 -5.83
N LEU A 276 -46.20 -34.43 -7.06
CA LEU A 276 -47.03 -34.36 -8.27
C LEU A 276 -48.01 -35.54 -8.40
N GLU A 277 -47.61 -36.74 -7.97
CA GLU A 277 -48.48 -37.93 -8.00
C GLU A 277 -49.61 -37.88 -6.95
N ASN A 278 -49.46 -37.07 -5.91
CA ASN A 278 -50.43 -36.93 -4.82
C ASN A 278 -51.37 -35.72 -4.98
N THR A 279 -51.25 -34.97 -6.07
CA THR A 279 -52.09 -33.80 -6.40
C THR A 279 -53.10 -34.17 -7.48
#